data_AF-A0A4R8F1X2-F1
#
_entry.id   AF-A0A4R8F1X2-F1
#
_cell.length_a   1.000
_cell.length_b   1.000
_cell.length_c   1.000
_cell.angle_alpha   90.00
_cell.angle_beta   90.00
_cell.angle_gamma   90.00
#
_symmetry.space_group_name_H-M   'P 1'
#
loop_
_entity.id
_entity.type
_entity.pdbx_description
1 polymer ?
#
loop_
_entity_poly.entity_id
_entity_poly.type
_entity_poly.pdbx_seq_one_letter_code
_entity_poly.pdbx_strand_id
1 'polypeptide(L)'
;MDIVYQLVHGLSGLPAQESRLARFFLDNFAQIPEATMEELAAKAGVSSATLQHFARSIGCDDINDFIGQVRHQQQENNLQVPAAPMLGDAAWVDPGALKALALNAGIGSEILDRFSHSIGCENNGDILGQIRNRLNDFSQQESRVAQTILDDVSFAASATIDQLATAAGVSPATITRFARASGCDDIRDLRMKLAQASTPVAGGDIALPWREKLNRLQNALNSQFCELQPAVINQAVVRLKQAKAVHIFSASAADTPFASLLQYRLLTQGYPANICQDPALMSITASMLGAGQVLVIFAGSAPENALIAAAHQARRLGAEIIFIGRDSGSFIHSDDILLPLTEVRYGSLLVIDLLCEGIDS
;
A
#
# COMPACT_ATOMS: atom_id res chain seq x y z
N MET A 1 18.16 24.89 12.99
CA MET A 1 19.00 23.84 13.60
C MET A 1 18.18 23.26 14.73
N ASP A 2 18.05 21.93 14.80
CA ASP A 2 17.14 21.28 15.75
C ASP A 2 17.62 21.46 17.19
N ILE A 3 16.81 22.10 18.03
CA ILE A 3 17.15 22.36 19.43
C ILE A 3 17.31 21.06 20.24
N VAL A 4 16.63 19.99 19.84
CA VAL A 4 16.78 18.65 20.43
C VAL A 4 18.15 18.10 20.07
N TYR A 5 18.59 18.28 18.82
CA TYR A 5 19.95 17.91 18.41
C TYR A 5 21.00 18.69 19.20
N GLN A 6 20.82 19.99 19.42
CA GLN A 6 21.74 20.80 20.24
C GLN A 6 21.79 20.36 21.71
N LEU A 7 20.64 20.02 22.31
CA LEU A 7 20.57 19.49 23.67
C LEU A 7 21.25 18.13 23.80
N VAL A 8 21.09 17.23 22.83
CA VAL A 8 21.70 15.89 22.82
C VAL A 8 23.20 15.97 22.53
N HIS A 9 23.63 16.78 21.56
CA HIS A 9 25.03 16.93 21.20
C HIS A 9 25.80 17.75 22.23
N GLY A 10 25.15 18.71 22.90
CA GLY A 10 25.69 19.48 24.02
C GLY A 10 26.05 18.62 25.24
N LEU A 11 25.52 17.40 25.36
CA LEU A 11 25.91 16.47 26.45
C LEU A 11 27.37 16.01 26.36
N SER A 12 28.02 16.12 25.20
CA SER A 12 29.32 15.48 24.94
C SER A 12 30.56 16.29 25.35
N GLY A 13 30.40 17.47 25.97
CA GLY A 13 31.53 18.30 26.42
C GLY A 13 31.26 19.32 27.53
N LEU A 14 30.08 19.32 28.16
CA LEU A 14 29.70 20.32 29.15
C LEU A 14 29.97 19.89 30.61
N PRO A 15 30.12 20.85 31.56
CA PRO A 15 30.23 20.57 32.99
C PRO A 15 29.06 19.74 33.54
N ALA A 16 29.29 18.94 34.58
CA ALA A 16 28.31 18.00 35.14
C ALA A 16 26.96 18.61 35.60
N GLN A 17 26.92 19.93 35.81
CA GLN A 17 25.70 20.67 36.13
C GLN A 17 24.90 21.05 34.88
N GLU A 18 25.57 21.37 33.78
CA GLU A 18 24.95 21.70 32.49
C GLU A 18 24.44 20.45 31.77
N SER A 19 25.14 19.31 31.88
CA SER A 19 24.61 18.04 31.38
C SER A 19 23.34 17.61 32.12
N ARG A 20 23.23 17.93 33.41
CA ARG A 20 22.00 17.71 34.20
C ARG A 20 20.88 18.62 33.75
N LEU A 21 21.17 19.88 33.42
CA LEU A 21 20.19 20.81 32.87
C LEU A 21 19.70 20.39 31.49
N ALA A 22 20.60 19.99 30.59
CA ALA A 22 20.23 19.46 29.27
C ALA A 22 19.30 18.25 29.39
N ARG A 23 19.61 17.32 30.31
CA ARG A 23 18.75 16.16 30.59
C ARG A 23 17.40 16.55 31.18
N PHE A 24 17.39 17.47 32.15
CA PHE A 24 16.15 18.02 32.72
C PHE A 24 15.26 18.64 31.64
N PHE A 25 15.83 19.40 30.71
CA PHE A 25 15.07 20.01 29.60
C PHE A 25 14.59 18.97 28.58
N LEU A 26 15.34 17.91 28.31
CA LEU A 26 14.87 16.80 27.48
C LEU A 26 13.72 16.03 28.15
N ASP A 27 13.81 15.78 29.45
CA ASP A 27 12.78 15.04 30.22
C ASP A 27 11.48 15.87 30.40
N ASN A 28 11.58 17.20 30.40
CA ASN A 28 10.45 18.11 30.61
C ASN A 28 10.09 18.91 29.35
N PHE A 29 10.54 18.47 28.17
CA PHE A 29 10.52 19.24 26.93
C PHE A 29 9.13 19.82 26.61
N ALA A 30 8.06 19.07 26.86
CA ALA A 30 6.67 19.48 26.63
C ALA A 30 6.24 20.70 27.45
N GLN A 31 6.74 20.85 28.68
CA GLN A 31 6.27 21.85 29.66
C GLN A 31 7.10 23.14 29.66
N ILE A 32 8.18 23.20 28.86
CA ILE A 32 9.11 24.34 28.83
C ILE A 32 8.43 25.65 28.37
N PRO A 33 7.61 25.68 27.30
CA PRO A 33 7.11 26.94 26.74
C PRO A 33 6.05 27.66 27.58
N GLU A 34 5.48 26.96 28.55
CA GLU A 34 4.41 27.44 29.44
C GLU A 34 4.96 27.94 30.79
N ALA A 35 6.21 27.61 31.11
CA ALA A 35 6.83 27.96 32.39
C ALA A 35 7.61 29.27 32.30
N THR A 36 7.51 30.07 33.37
CA THR A 36 8.33 31.28 33.52
C THR A 36 9.79 30.91 33.87
N MET A 37 10.72 31.84 33.63
CA MET A 37 12.14 31.65 33.93
C MET A 37 12.38 31.25 35.41
N GLU A 38 11.62 31.82 36.34
CA GLU A 38 11.74 31.56 37.77
C GLU A 38 11.21 30.16 38.15
N GLU A 39 10.13 29.71 37.51
CA GLU A 39 9.58 28.37 37.69
C GLU A 39 10.49 27.29 37.11
N LEU A 40 11.10 27.54 35.95
CA LEU A 40 12.10 26.63 35.36
C LEU A 40 13.34 26.52 36.25
N ALA A 41 13.81 27.64 36.82
CA ALA A 41 14.93 27.65 37.76
C ALA A 41 14.61 26.81 39.01
N ALA A 42 13.42 27.00 39.58
CA ALA A 42 12.95 26.27 40.75
C ALA A 42 12.79 24.77 40.47
N LYS A 43 12.18 24.38 39.34
CA LYS A 43 12.01 22.97 38.95
C LYS A 43 13.32 22.26 38.65
N ALA A 44 14.30 22.98 38.06
CA ALA A 44 15.62 22.45 37.79
C ALA A 44 16.56 22.47 39.02
N GLY A 45 16.15 23.11 40.11
CA GLY A 45 16.96 23.23 41.33
C GLY A 45 18.22 24.10 41.16
N VAL A 46 18.19 25.08 40.24
CA VAL A 46 19.33 25.96 39.93
C VAL A 46 18.94 27.43 40.01
N SER A 47 19.94 28.31 40.06
CA SER A 47 19.70 29.76 40.00
C SER A 47 19.29 30.20 38.58
N SER A 48 18.55 31.31 38.49
CA SER A 48 18.19 31.96 37.22
C SER A 48 19.43 32.35 36.39
N ALA A 49 20.53 32.74 37.04
CA ALA A 49 21.80 33.03 36.38
C ALA A 49 22.43 31.79 35.73
N THR A 50 22.30 30.61 36.37
CA THR A 50 22.79 29.34 35.82
C THR A 50 22.03 28.94 34.55
N LEU A 51 20.72 29.19 34.52
CA LEU A 51 19.91 28.94 33.32
C LEU A 51 20.28 29.86 32.15
N GLN A 52 20.57 31.13 32.41
CA GLN A 52 21.05 32.05 31.37
C GLN A 52 22.41 31.61 30.82
N HIS A 53 23.30 31.13 31.69
CA HIS A 53 24.60 30.64 31.26
C HIS A 53 24.48 29.38 30.39
N PHE A 54 23.59 28.46 30.80
CA PHE A 54 23.28 27.25 30.04
C PHE A 54 22.70 27.55 28.65
N ALA A 55 21.73 28.48 28.55
CA ALA A 55 21.15 28.86 27.26
C ALA A 55 22.20 29.38 26.27
N ARG A 56 23.21 30.12 26.77
CA ARG A 56 24.34 30.58 25.96
C ARG A 56 25.31 29.47 25.59
N SER A 57 25.53 28.48 26.46
CA SER A 57 26.46 27.38 26.17
C SER A 57 25.94 26.43 25.09
N ILE A 58 24.62 26.33 24.93
CA ILE A 58 23.96 25.56 23.85
C ILE A 58 23.76 26.38 22.55
N GLY A 59 24.16 27.66 22.54
CA GLY A 59 24.15 28.50 21.35
C GLY A 59 22.91 29.40 21.17
N CYS A 60 22.11 29.61 22.22
CA CYS A 60 21.04 30.61 22.23
C CYS A 60 21.53 31.94 22.81
N ASP A 61 20.90 33.06 22.44
CA ASP A 61 21.32 34.38 22.93
C ASP A 61 20.98 34.58 24.43
N ASP A 62 19.80 34.10 24.82
CA ASP A 62 19.30 34.07 26.19
C ASP A 62 18.28 32.93 26.41
N ILE A 63 17.73 32.87 27.63
CA ILE A 63 16.75 31.83 28.01
C ILE A 63 15.41 31.98 27.25
N ASN A 64 15.03 33.19 26.84
CA ASN A 64 13.78 33.42 26.12
C ASN A 64 13.90 32.97 24.66
N ASP A 65 15.07 33.18 24.04
CA ASP A 65 15.42 32.63 22.73
C ASP A 65 15.38 31.10 22.76
N PHE A 66 15.98 30.47 23.78
CA PHE A 66 15.89 29.02 23.99
C PHE A 66 14.43 28.53 24.07
N ILE A 67 13.60 29.17 24.89
CA ILE A 67 12.17 28.82 25.03
C ILE A 67 11.42 29.03 23.70
N GLY A 68 11.75 30.09 22.96
CA GLY A 68 11.20 30.37 21.63
C GLY A 68 11.53 29.27 20.61
N GLN A 69 12.77 28.80 20.59
CA GLN A 69 13.20 27.70 19.71
C GLN A 69 12.55 26.37 20.10
N VAL A 70 12.41 26.08 21.39
CA VAL A 70 11.66 24.90 21.88
C VAL A 70 10.19 24.97 21.45
N ARG A 71 9.54 26.16 21.53
CA ARG A 71 8.15 26.35 21.08
C ARG A 71 8.01 26.13 19.58
N HIS A 72 8.94 26.63 18.77
CA HIS A 72 8.96 26.41 17.32
C HIS A 72 9.11 24.91 16.98
N GLN A 73 10.05 24.23 17.63
CA GLN A 73 10.29 22.80 17.43
C GLN A 73 9.08 21.95 17.84
N GLN A 74 8.37 22.31 18.91
CA GLN A 74 7.12 21.64 19.30
C GLN A 74 6.03 21.84 18.26
N GLN A 75 5.90 23.03 17.66
CA GLN A 75 4.93 23.27 16.60
C GLN A 75 5.26 22.49 15.32
N GLU A 76 6.53 22.43 14.93
CA GLU A 76 6.97 21.59 13.80
C GLU A 76 6.74 20.10 14.05
N ASN A 77 7.02 19.60 15.27
CA ASN A 77 6.69 18.21 15.64
C ASN A 77 5.18 17.97 15.67
N ASN A 78 4.35 18.92 16.11
CA ASN A 78 2.89 18.78 16.09
C ASN A 78 2.31 18.77 14.66
N LEU A 79 3.01 19.35 13.68
CA LEU A 79 2.68 19.25 12.26
C LEU A 79 3.13 17.90 11.65
N GLN A 80 4.01 17.16 12.32
CA GLN A 80 4.55 15.85 11.91
C GLN A 80 3.97 14.64 12.67
N VAL A 81 3.30 14.86 13.81
CA VAL A 81 2.39 13.85 14.35
C VAL A 81 1.29 13.68 13.30
N PRO A 82 1.07 12.47 12.72
CA PRO A 82 -0.08 12.28 11.85
C PRO A 82 -1.28 12.73 12.67
N ALA A 83 -2.02 13.72 12.18
CA ALA A 83 -3.20 14.22 12.85
C ALA A 83 -3.95 13.00 13.39
N ALA A 84 -4.09 12.91 14.73
CA ALA A 84 -5.04 11.97 15.31
C ALA A 84 -6.31 12.15 14.48
N PRO A 85 -6.85 11.08 13.86
CA PRO A 85 -7.89 11.22 12.85
C PRO A 85 -8.94 12.13 13.46
N MET A 86 -9.11 13.29 12.84
CA MET A 86 -10.14 14.25 13.23
C MET A 86 -11.41 13.43 13.35
N LEU A 87 -11.99 13.46 14.55
CA LEU A 87 -13.15 12.69 14.93
C LEU A 87 -14.29 13.04 13.95
N GLY A 88 -14.39 12.23 12.92
CA GLY A 88 -15.23 12.41 11.75
C GLY A 88 -15.40 11.03 11.16
N ASP A 89 -16.52 10.43 11.53
CA ASP A 89 -17.02 9.13 11.11
C ASP A 89 -16.24 7.92 11.65
N ALA A 90 -16.84 7.29 12.66
CA ALA A 90 -16.40 6.08 13.36
C ALA A 90 -16.37 4.80 12.48
N ALA A 91 -16.01 4.91 11.20
CA ALA A 91 -16.04 3.81 10.24
C ALA A 91 -14.76 2.95 10.22
N TRP A 92 -13.70 3.34 10.96
CA TRP A 92 -12.42 2.62 10.97
C TRP A 92 -11.96 2.24 12.37
N VAL A 93 -12.89 1.95 13.27
CA VAL A 93 -12.53 1.27 14.51
C VAL A 93 -12.54 -0.22 14.21
N ASP A 94 -11.36 -0.83 14.19
CA ASP A 94 -11.21 -2.29 14.25
C ASP A 94 -12.21 -2.85 15.28
N PRO A 95 -12.99 -3.91 14.97
CA PRO A 95 -13.95 -4.49 15.90
C PRO A 95 -13.39 -4.76 17.31
N GLY A 96 -12.08 -5.02 17.42
CA GLY A 96 -11.37 -5.14 18.69
C GLY A 96 -11.30 -3.83 19.47
N ALA A 97 -10.98 -2.72 18.80
CA ALA A 97 -10.88 -1.40 19.41
C ALA A 97 -12.24 -0.86 19.88
N LEU A 98 -13.33 -1.12 19.14
CA LEU A 98 -14.66 -0.62 19.52
C LEU A 98 -15.21 -1.40 20.73
N LYS A 99 -14.93 -2.71 20.78
CA LYS A 99 -15.21 -3.54 21.96
C LYS A 99 -14.38 -3.11 23.17
N ALA A 100 -13.09 -2.79 22.99
CA ALA A 100 -12.24 -2.32 24.09
C ALA A 100 -12.70 -0.98 24.66
N LEU A 101 -13.10 -0.04 23.80
CA LEU A 101 -13.66 1.25 24.20
C LEU A 101 -15.00 1.09 24.92
N ALA A 102 -15.89 0.25 24.41
CA ALA A 102 -17.17 -0.06 25.04
C ALA A 102 -16.97 -0.68 26.44
N LEU A 103 -16.01 -1.60 26.57
CA LEU A 103 -15.68 -2.25 27.85
C LEU A 103 -15.14 -1.24 28.87
N ASN A 104 -14.27 -0.33 28.45
CA ASN A 104 -13.77 0.76 29.28
C ASN A 104 -14.86 1.76 29.69
N ALA A 105 -15.92 1.91 28.89
CA ALA A 105 -17.08 2.73 29.17
C ALA A 105 -18.19 2.00 29.97
N GLY A 106 -17.99 0.72 30.33
CA GLY A 106 -18.97 -0.09 31.07
C GLY A 106 -20.16 -0.57 30.22
N ILE A 107 -20.08 -0.50 28.90
CA ILE A 107 -21.11 -0.95 27.97
C ILE A 107 -20.89 -2.44 27.66
N GLY A 108 -21.88 -3.28 27.99
CA GLY A 108 -21.87 -4.70 27.67
C GLY A 108 -21.94 -4.95 26.15
N SER A 109 -21.27 -6.00 25.66
CA SER A 109 -21.22 -6.35 24.23
C SER A 109 -22.62 -6.50 23.60
N GLU A 110 -23.59 -6.98 24.38
CA GLU A 110 -24.97 -7.16 23.94
C GLU A 110 -25.69 -5.84 23.63
N ILE A 111 -25.36 -4.75 24.36
CA ILE A 111 -25.89 -3.41 24.10
C ILE A 111 -25.27 -2.86 22.82
N LEU A 112 -23.97 -3.12 22.61
CA LEU A 112 -23.26 -2.73 21.42
C LEU A 112 -23.83 -3.42 20.17
N ASP A 113 -24.10 -4.73 20.25
CA ASP A 113 -24.68 -5.50 19.16
C ASP A 113 -26.11 -5.03 18.83
N ARG A 114 -26.94 -4.74 19.85
CA ARG A 114 -28.29 -4.17 19.63
C ARG A 114 -28.24 -2.77 19.04
N PHE A 115 -27.27 -1.95 19.45
CA PHE A 115 -27.07 -0.62 18.89
C PHE A 115 -26.63 -0.70 17.43
N SER A 116 -25.60 -1.51 17.11
CA SER A 116 -25.14 -1.81 15.76
C SER A 116 -26.28 -2.27 14.84
N HIS A 117 -27.11 -3.19 15.33
CA HIS A 117 -28.30 -3.66 14.60
C HIS A 117 -29.33 -2.54 14.38
N SER A 118 -29.54 -1.67 15.37
CA SER A 118 -30.48 -0.54 15.26
C SER A 118 -30.01 0.57 14.31
N ILE A 119 -28.71 0.72 14.09
CA ILE A 119 -28.13 1.72 13.17
C ILE A 119 -27.76 1.13 11.80
N GLY A 120 -28.05 -0.15 11.56
CA GLY A 120 -27.69 -0.85 10.32
C GLY A 120 -26.19 -1.03 10.12
N CYS A 121 -25.39 -0.87 11.19
CA CYS A 121 -23.95 -1.12 11.23
C CYS A 121 -23.65 -2.40 12.00
N GLU A 122 -24.45 -3.43 11.76
CA GLU A 122 -24.04 -4.79 12.11
C GLU A 122 -22.75 -5.10 11.38
N ASN A 123 -21.88 -5.91 12.00
CA ASN A 123 -20.67 -6.44 11.39
C ASN A 123 -21.11 -7.23 10.14
N ASN A 124 -21.32 -6.52 9.05
CA ASN A 124 -21.62 -7.02 7.73
C ASN A 124 -20.30 -7.51 7.12
N GLY A 125 -19.56 -8.25 7.94
CA GLY A 125 -18.26 -8.79 7.64
C GLY A 125 -18.46 -9.70 6.46
N ASP A 126 -17.93 -9.26 5.32
CA ASP A 126 -17.77 -9.98 4.08
C ASP A 126 -18.21 -11.45 4.18
N ILE A 127 -19.49 -11.72 3.89
CA ILE A 127 -20.05 -13.08 3.98
C ILE A 127 -19.23 -14.05 3.12
N LEU A 128 -18.64 -13.56 2.02
CA LEU A 128 -17.73 -14.35 1.18
C LEU A 128 -16.42 -14.65 1.91
N GLY A 129 -15.86 -13.68 2.62
CA GLY A 129 -14.72 -13.85 3.52
C GLY A 129 -14.99 -14.86 4.63
N GLN A 130 -16.17 -14.83 5.25
CA GLN A 130 -16.57 -15.81 6.27
C GLN A 130 -16.68 -17.23 5.69
N ILE A 131 -17.30 -17.36 4.51
CA ILE A 131 -17.40 -18.64 3.80
C ILE A 131 -16.01 -19.16 3.44
N ARG A 132 -15.11 -18.31 2.92
CA ARG A 132 -13.73 -18.68 2.57
C ARG A 132 -12.92 -19.16 3.78
N ASN A 133 -13.00 -18.43 4.89
CA ASN A 133 -12.22 -18.76 6.09
C ASN A 133 -12.69 -20.07 6.75
N ARG A 134 -13.96 -20.46 6.55
CA ARG A 134 -14.56 -21.66 7.15
C ARG A 134 -14.74 -22.82 6.16
N LEU A 135 -14.15 -22.74 4.97
CA LEU A 135 -14.20 -23.80 3.95
C LEU A 135 -13.79 -25.17 4.48
N ASN A 136 -12.82 -25.20 5.39
CA ASN A 136 -12.30 -26.44 6.01
C ASN A 136 -13.15 -26.94 7.18
N ASP A 137 -14.04 -26.11 7.73
CA ASP A 137 -14.93 -26.47 8.84
C ASP A 137 -16.26 -27.05 8.34
N PHE A 138 -16.59 -26.82 7.07
CA PHE A 138 -17.82 -27.31 6.45
C PHE A 138 -17.74 -28.81 6.16
N SER A 139 -18.88 -29.50 6.27
CA SER A 139 -18.98 -30.88 5.80
C SER A 139 -18.75 -30.96 4.29
N GLN A 140 -18.44 -32.15 3.77
CA GLN A 140 -18.19 -32.34 2.33
C GLN A 140 -19.33 -31.83 1.42
N GLN A 141 -20.58 -31.92 1.88
CA GLN A 141 -21.72 -31.43 1.12
C GLN A 141 -21.89 -29.91 1.24
N GLU A 142 -21.62 -29.34 2.41
CA GLU A 142 -21.66 -27.89 2.64
C GLU A 142 -20.50 -27.17 1.92
N SER A 143 -19.33 -27.79 1.85
CA SER A 143 -18.17 -27.28 1.11
C SER A 143 -18.45 -27.18 -0.39
N ARG A 144 -19.21 -28.11 -0.96
CA ARG A 144 -19.69 -28.00 -2.36
C ARG A 144 -20.59 -26.78 -2.56
N VAL A 145 -21.50 -26.53 -1.62
CA VAL A 145 -22.38 -25.35 -1.64
C VAL A 145 -21.55 -24.07 -1.54
N ALA A 146 -20.60 -24.02 -0.61
CA ALA A 146 -19.67 -22.90 -0.46
C ALA A 146 -18.91 -22.62 -1.76
N GLN A 147 -18.38 -23.66 -2.41
CA GLN A 147 -17.65 -23.52 -3.67
C GLN A 147 -18.55 -22.98 -4.79
N THR A 148 -19.75 -23.55 -4.97
CA THR A 148 -20.73 -23.06 -5.97
C THR A 148 -21.10 -21.60 -5.76
N ILE A 149 -21.21 -21.15 -4.50
CA ILE A 149 -21.48 -19.74 -4.18
C ILE A 149 -20.27 -18.84 -4.49
N LEU A 150 -19.06 -19.29 -4.19
CA LEU A 150 -17.83 -18.53 -4.44
C LEU A 150 -17.49 -18.44 -5.94
N ASP A 151 -17.88 -19.46 -6.72
CA ASP A 151 -17.67 -19.50 -8.16
C ASP A 151 -18.59 -18.52 -8.91
N ASP A 152 -19.85 -18.36 -8.45
CA ASP A 152 -20.80 -17.39 -9.02
C ASP A 152 -21.73 -16.79 -7.94
N VAL A 153 -21.25 -15.70 -7.33
CA VAL A 153 -21.95 -14.99 -6.25
C VAL A 153 -23.26 -14.34 -6.74
N SER A 154 -23.25 -13.82 -7.98
CA SER A 154 -24.40 -13.15 -8.59
C SER A 154 -25.54 -14.13 -8.87
N PHE A 155 -25.21 -15.33 -9.35
CA PHE A 155 -26.17 -16.43 -9.47
C PHE A 155 -26.68 -16.85 -8.09
N ALA A 156 -25.80 -17.08 -7.12
CA ALA A 156 -26.20 -17.51 -5.77
C ALA A 156 -27.15 -16.53 -5.05
N ALA A 157 -26.98 -15.22 -5.27
CA ALA A 157 -27.86 -14.19 -4.71
C ALA A 157 -29.29 -14.25 -5.31
N SER A 158 -29.40 -14.54 -6.60
CA SER A 158 -30.67 -14.50 -7.35
C SER A 158 -31.38 -15.87 -7.42
N ALA A 159 -30.65 -16.98 -7.27
CA ALA A 159 -31.16 -18.34 -7.38
C ALA A 159 -32.18 -18.72 -6.29
N THR A 160 -33.10 -19.63 -6.63
CA THR A 160 -33.93 -20.32 -5.64
C THR A 160 -33.16 -21.43 -4.93
N ILE A 161 -33.70 -21.93 -3.80
CA ILE A 161 -33.08 -23.03 -3.06
C ILE A 161 -32.87 -24.25 -3.96
N ASP A 162 -33.87 -24.59 -4.78
CA ASP A 162 -33.81 -25.75 -5.67
C ASP A 162 -32.76 -25.57 -6.78
N GLN A 163 -32.64 -24.35 -7.32
CA GLN A 163 -31.62 -24.02 -8.31
C GLN A 163 -30.21 -24.11 -7.72
N LEU A 164 -30.01 -23.57 -6.52
CA LEU A 164 -28.72 -23.62 -5.83
C LEU A 164 -28.36 -25.05 -5.40
N ALA A 165 -29.35 -25.83 -4.93
CA ALA A 165 -29.19 -27.25 -4.61
C ALA A 165 -28.80 -28.08 -5.84
N THR A 166 -29.44 -27.80 -6.98
CA THR A 166 -29.13 -28.47 -8.25
C THR A 166 -27.72 -28.11 -8.73
N ALA A 167 -27.34 -26.83 -8.70
CA ALA A 167 -26.03 -26.37 -9.10
C ALA A 167 -24.89 -26.96 -8.24
N ALA A 168 -25.11 -27.05 -6.92
CA ALA A 168 -24.16 -27.64 -5.98
C ALA A 168 -24.21 -29.18 -5.90
N GLY A 169 -25.19 -29.82 -6.55
CA GLY A 169 -25.39 -31.27 -6.51
C GLY A 169 -25.74 -31.81 -5.12
N VAL A 170 -26.55 -31.06 -4.35
CA VAL A 170 -26.95 -31.41 -2.98
C VAL A 170 -28.47 -31.34 -2.79
N SER A 171 -28.95 -31.72 -1.61
CA SER A 171 -30.37 -31.60 -1.27
C SER A 171 -30.73 -30.18 -0.82
N PRO A 172 -31.98 -29.72 -1.02
CA PRO A 172 -32.46 -28.43 -0.46
C PRO A 172 -32.23 -28.29 1.05
N ALA A 173 -32.35 -29.39 1.80
CA ALA A 173 -32.10 -29.42 3.24
C ALA A 173 -30.62 -29.15 3.60
N THR A 174 -29.69 -29.54 2.72
CA THR A 174 -28.26 -29.23 2.86
C THR A 174 -28.01 -27.73 2.71
N ILE A 175 -28.69 -27.06 1.77
CA ILE A 175 -28.58 -25.61 1.60
C ILE A 175 -29.08 -24.87 2.86
N THR A 176 -30.20 -25.31 3.45
CA THR A 176 -30.70 -24.72 4.71
C THR A 176 -29.74 -24.93 5.88
N ARG A 177 -29.08 -26.09 5.94
CA ARG A 177 -28.05 -26.37 6.95
C ARG A 177 -26.81 -25.49 6.74
N PHE A 178 -26.37 -25.35 5.50
CA PHE A 178 -25.25 -24.49 5.12
C PHE A 178 -25.49 -23.04 5.55
N ALA A 179 -26.66 -22.46 5.26
CA ALA A 179 -26.98 -21.08 5.64
C ALA A 179 -26.78 -20.84 7.15
N ARG A 180 -27.18 -21.80 7.99
CA ARG A 180 -26.97 -21.72 9.44
C ARG A 180 -25.51 -21.94 9.83
N ALA A 181 -24.83 -22.89 9.20
CA ALA A 181 -23.41 -23.15 9.43
C ALA A 181 -22.53 -21.95 9.07
N SER A 182 -22.90 -21.19 8.04
CA SER A 182 -22.24 -19.95 7.59
C SER A 182 -22.57 -18.73 8.45
N GLY A 183 -23.36 -18.88 9.53
CA GLY A 183 -23.69 -17.77 10.42
C GLY A 183 -24.86 -16.89 9.96
N CYS A 184 -25.71 -17.40 9.07
CA CYS A 184 -26.98 -16.75 8.69
C CYS A 184 -28.15 -17.40 9.43
N ASP A 185 -29.19 -16.63 9.72
CA ASP A 185 -30.37 -17.14 10.43
C ASP A 185 -31.16 -18.13 9.56
N ASP A 186 -31.28 -17.78 8.27
CA ASP A 186 -31.94 -18.59 7.26
C ASP A 186 -31.37 -18.36 5.86
N ILE A 187 -31.97 -19.03 4.88
CA ILE A 187 -31.63 -18.88 3.47
C ILE A 187 -31.91 -17.47 2.93
N ARG A 188 -32.92 -16.76 3.46
CA ARG A 188 -33.26 -15.42 2.98
C ARG A 188 -32.21 -14.42 3.45
N ASP A 189 -31.74 -14.55 4.68
CA ASP A 189 -30.61 -13.80 5.24
C ASP A 189 -29.32 -14.09 4.45
N LEU A 190 -29.02 -15.37 4.18
CA LEU A 190 -27.89 -15.74 3.32
C LEU A 190 -27.99 -15.06 1.94
N ARG A 191 -29.15 -15.14 1.28
CA ARG A 191 -29.37 -14.51 -0.03
C ARG A 191 -29.27 -12.99 0.04
N MET A 192 -29.76 -12.37 1.11
CA MET A 192 -29.66 -10.93 1.31
C MET A 192 -28.21 -10.50 1.46
N LYS A 193 -27.43 -11.20 2.29
CA LYS A 193 -25.99 -10.93 2.48
C LYS A 193 -25.19 -11.19 1.20
N LEU A 194 -25.50 -12.25 0.47
CA LEU A 194 -24.90 -12.52 -0.84
C LEU A 194 -25.29 -11.48 -1.88
N ALA A 195 -26.55 -11.02 -1.88
CA ALA A 195 -27.00 -9.94 -2.75
C ALA A 195 -26.25 -8.63 -2.45
N GLN A 196 -26.09 -8.29 -1.16
CA GLN A 196 -25.31 -7.14 -0.71
C GLN A 196 -23.82 -7.27 -1.05
N ALA A 197 -23.25 -8.48 -1.00
CA ALA A 197 -21.87 -8.75 -1.41
C ALA A 197 -21.69 -8.77 -2.95
N SER A 198 -22.74 -9.17 -3.68
CA SER A 198 -22.78 -9.16 -5.16
C SER A 198 -23.01 -7.76 -5.73
N THR A 199 -23.70 -6.90 -4.99
CA THR A 199 -23.72 -5.48 -5.31
C THR A 199 -22.34 -4.92 -5.00
N PRO A 200 -21.69 -4.20 -5.94
CA PRO A 200 -20.42 -3.55 -5.64
C PRO A 200 -20.62 -2.77 -4.34
N VAL A 201 -19.74 -2.97 -3.36
CA VAL A 201 -19.84 -2.40 -2.02
C VAL A 201 -20.27 -0.93 -2.10
N ALA A 202 -21.42 -0.60 -1.50
CA ALA A 202 -21.72 0.77 -1.12
C ALA A 202 -20.79 1.13 0.03
N GLY A 203 -19.50 1.29 -0.28
CA GLY A 203 -18.54 1.92 0.60
C GLY A 203 -19.08 3.30 0.87
N GLY A 204 -19.30 3.58 2.15
CA GLY A 204 -19.98 4.78 2.63
C GLY A 204 -19.57 6.01 1.84
N ASP A 205 -20.56 6.70 1.26
CA ASP A 205 -20.44 7.92 0.46
C ASP A 205 -19.07 8.17 -0.19
N ILE A 206 -18.53 7.16 -0.86
CA ILE A 206 -17.51 7.39 -1.87
C ILE A 206 -18.26 8.14 -2.96
N ALA A 207 -18.09 9.47 -3.00
CA ALA A 207 -18.77 10.32 -3.95
C ALA A 207 -18.75 9.62 -5.32
N LEU A 208 -19.93 9.46 -5.94
CA LEU A 208 -20.16 8.62 -7.13
C LEU A 208 -19.01 8.60 -8.16
N PRO A 209 -18.32 9.73 -8.46
CA PRO A 209 -17.18 9.75 -9.36
C PRO A 209 -16.00 8.83 -8.98
N TRP A 210 -15.73 8.66 -7.69
CA TRP A 210 -14.64 7.81 -7.19
C TRP A 210 -14.97 6.32 -7.30
N ARG A 211 -16.24 5.95 -7.09
CA ARG A 211 -16.70 4.56 -7.23
C ARG A 211 -16.73 4.14 -8.70
N GLU A 212 -17.19 5.03 -9.58
CA GLU A 212 -17.08 4.84 -11.03
C GLU A 212 -15.62 4.73 -11.48
N LYS A 213 -14.72 5.53 -10.89
CA LYS A 213 -13.28 5.43 -11.14
C LYS A 213 -12.73 4.07 -10.68
N LEU A 214 -13.08 3.61 -9.48
CA LEU A 214 -12.65 2.30 -8.97
C LEU A 214 -13.14 1.16 -9.87
N ASN A 215 -14.43 1.15 -10.22
CA ASN A 215 -14.99 0.13 -11.10
C ASN A 215 -14.30 0.12 -12.47
N ARG A 216 -14.00 1.31 -13.04
CA ARG A 216 -13.22 1.41 -14.29
C ARG A 216 -11.81 0.85 -14.15
N LEU A 217 -11.13 1.13 -13.03
CA LEU A 217 -9.79 0.59 -12.76
C LEU A 217 -9.82 -0.93 -12.61
N GLN A 218 -10.77 -1.47 -11.84
CA GLN A 218 -10.94 -2.93 -11.67
C GLN A 218 -11.18 -3.62 -13.01
N ASN A 219 -12.09 -3.09 -13.82
CA ASN A 219 -12.36 -3.63 -15.15
C ASN A 219 -11.13 -3.55 -16.07
N ALA A 220 -10.39 -2.44 -16.04
CA ALA A 220 -9.19 -2.29 -16.87
C ALA A 220 -8.07 -3.26 -16.45
N LEU A 221 -7.86 -3.46 -15.14
CA LEU A 221 -6.89 -4.41 -14.62
C LEU A 221 -7.27 -5.85 -14.93
N ASN A 222 -8.55 -6.21 -14.79
CA ASN A 222 -9.04 -7.55 -15.16
C ASN A 222 -8.85 -7.82 -16.66
N SER A 223 -9.19 -6.84 -17.51
CA SER A 223 -8.95 -6.97 -18.96
C SER A 223 -7.47 -7.15 -19.28
N GLN A 224 -6.59 -6.35 -18.67
CA GLN A 224 -5.14 -6.48 -18.87
C GLN A 224 -4.63 -7.85 -18.38
N PHE A 225 -5.11 -8.33 -17.22
CA PHE A 225 -4.74 -9.64 -16.71
C PHE A 225 -5.15 -10.76 -17.66
N CYS A 226 -6.31 -10.66 -18.32
CA CYS A 226 -6.74 -11.61 -19.35
C CYS A 226 -5.88 -11.54 -20.64
N GLU A 227 -5.35 -10.36 -20.99
CA GLU A 227 -4.42 -10.19 -22.12
C GLU A 227 -3.01 -10.73 -21.82
N LEU A 228 -2.60 -10.68 -20.54
CA LEU A 228 -1.32 -11.19 -20.06
C LEU A 228 -1.30 -12.71 -20.02
N GLN A 229 -0.66 -13.33 -21.01
CA GLN A 229 -0.49 -14.77 -21.04
C GLN A 229 0.59 -15.22 -20.03
N PRO A 230 0.30 -16.20 -19.15
CA PRO A 230 1.28 -16.70 -18.18
C PRO A 230 2.58 -17.19 -18.81
N ALA A 231 2.51 -17.76 -20.02
CA ALA A 231 3.68 -18.20 -20.78
C ALA A 231 4.63 -17.03 -21.12
N VAL A 232 4.09 -15.86 -21.46
CA VAL A 232 4.87 -14.67 -21.82
C VAL A 232 5.52 -14.05 -20.58
N ILE A 233 4.81 -14.01 -19.45
CA ILE A 233 5.38 -13.58 -18.17
C ILE A 233 6.53 -14.49 -17.77
N ASN A 234 6.33 -15.81 -17.83
CA ASN A 234 7.38 -16.78 -17.52
C ASN A 234 8.60 -16.64 -18.44
N GLN A 235 8.39 -16.36 -19.73
CA GLN A 235 9.49 -16.05 -20.65
C GLN A 235 10.25 -14.81 -20.19
N ALA A 236 9.56 -13.71 -19.86
CA ALA A 236 10.21 -12.49 -19.35
C ALA A 236 11.01 -12.76 -18.07
N VAL A 237 10.44 -13.48 -17.11
CA VAL A 237 11.09 -13.88 -15.85
C VAL A 237 12.36 -14.69 -16.12
N VAL A 238 12.29 -15.70 -16.99
CA VAL A 238 13.46 -16.53 -17.34
C VAL A 238 14.59 -15.69 -17.92
N ARG A 239 14.27 -14.73 -18.80
CA ARG A 239 15.27 -13.83 -19.41
C ARG A 239 15.89 -12.92 -18.36
N LEU A 240 15.07 -12.33 -17.48
CA LEU A 240 15.55 -11.50 -16.37
C LEU A 240 16.46 -12.30 -15.42
N LYS A 241 16.10 -13.55 -15.09
CA LYS A 241 16.93 -14.42 -14.23
C LYS A 241 18.28 -14.77 -14.87
N GLN A 242 18.34 -14.92 -16.19
CA GLN A 242 19.55 -15.29 -16.93
C GLN A 242 20.41 -14.07 -17.32
N ALA A 243 19.89 -12.87 -17.17
CA ALA A 243 20.55 -11.63 -17.55
C ALA A 243 21.79 -11.38 -16.69
N LYS A 244 22.91 -11.02 -17.35
CA LYS A 244 24.11 -10.53 -16.65
C LYS A 244 23.89 -9.13 -16.08
N ALA A 245 23.15 -8.30 -16.80
CA ALA A 245 22.58 -7.07 -16.28
C ALA A 245 21.30 -6.71 -17.05
N VAL A 246 20.46 -5.94 -16.38
CA VAL A 246 19.20 -5.43 -16.89
C VAL A 246 19.34 -3.92 -17.09
N HIS A 247 19.04 -3.44 -18.30
CA HIS A 247 19.01 -2.03 -18.61
C HIS A 247 17.56 -1.62 -18.85
N ILE A 248 17.09 -0.57 -18.18
CA ILE A 248 15.70 -0.11 -18.24
C ILE A 248 15.69 1.25 -18.92
N PHE A 249 15.04 1.34 -20.08
CA PHE A 249 14.81 2.60 -20.78
C PHE A 249 13.38 3.07 -20.52
N SER A 250 13.24 4.30 -20.04
CA SER A 250 11.94 4.94 -19.84
C SER A 250 11.56 5.78 -21.06
N ALA A 251 10.40 5.53 -21.66
CA ALA A 251 9.93 6.29 -22.82
C ALA A 251 9.55 7.72 -22.48
N SER A 252 9.07 7.97 -21.25
CA SER A 252 8.73 9.31 -20.78
C SER A 252 9.02 9.51 -19.30
N ALA A 253 8.99 10.77 -18.86
CA ALA A 253 9.09 11.11 -17.44
C ALA A 253 7.91 10.54 -16.60
N ALA A 254 6.77 10.24 -17.23
CA ALA A 254 5.63 9.61 -16.55
C ALA A 254 5.85 8.12 -16.27
N ASP A 255 6.70 7.47 -17.06
CA ASP A 255 7.06 6.04 -16.94
C ASP A 255 8.20 5.83 -15.94
N THR A 256 9.03 6.86 -15.72
CA THR A 256 10.20 6.84 -14.84
C THR A 256 9.94 6.26 -13.44
N PRO A 257 8.86 6.62 -12.72
CA PRO A 257 8.62 6.08 -11.39
C PRO A 257 8.47 4.54 -11.37
N PHE A 258 7.85 3.96 -12.40
CA PHE A 258 7.65 2.53 -12.53
C PHE A 258 8.95 1.82 -12.93
N ALA A 259 9.71 2.41 -13.85
CA ALA A 259 11.03 1.93 -14.22
C ALA A 259 12.01 1.93 -13.01
N SER A 260 11.98 2.97 -12.18
CA SER A 260 12.78 3.04 -10.95
C SER A 260 12.33 2.03 -9.90
N LEU A 261 11.02 1.77 -9.78
CA LEU A 261 10.49 0.73 -8.90
C LEU A 261 10.99 -0.66 -9.33
N LEU A 262 10.91 -0.98 -10.62
CA LEU A 262 11.42 -2.23 -11.16
C LEU A 262 12.94 -2.35 -10.91
N GLN A 263 13.71 -1.28 -11.14
CA GLN A 263 15.12 -1.25 -10.83
C GLN A 263 15.39 -1.60 -9.36
N TYR A 264 14.71 -0.93 -8.43
CA TYR A 264 14.85 -1.16 -7.01
C TYR A 264 14.55 -2.62 -6.63
N ARG A 265 13.43 -3.16 -7.13
CA ARG A 265 13.03 -4.55 -6.86
C ARG A 265 14.06 -5.56 -7.38
N LEU A 266 14.53 -5.41 -8.62
CA LEU A 266 15.57 -6.26 -9.18
C LEU A 266 16.88 -6.20 -8.38
N LEU A 267 17.33 -4.99 -8.00
CA LEU A 267 18.54 -4.81 -7.21
C LEU A 267 18.42 -5.46 -5.83
N THR A 268 17.28 -5.33 -5.15
CA THR A 268 17.04 -5.98 -3.85
C THR A 268 16.98 -7.51 -3.93
N GLN A 269 16.63 -8.06 -5.09
CA GLN A 269 16.68 -9.49 -5.39
C GLN A 269 18.05 -9.97 -5.90
N GLY A 270 19.04 -9.09 -6.01
CA GLY A 270 20.40 -9.42 -6.42
C GLY A 270 20.66 -9.39 -7.93
N TYR A 271 19.72 -8.88 -8.73
CA TYR A 271 19.86 -8.73 -10.18
C TYR A 271 20.36 -7.32 -10.53
N PRO A 272 21.53 -7.17 -11.19
CA PRO A 272 22.05 -5.87 -11.56
C PRO A 272 21.11 -5.15 -12.53
N ALA A 273 20.57 -3.99 -12.12
CA ALA A 273 19.63 -3.22 -12.93
C ALA A 273 19.98 -1.72 -12.96
N ASN A 274 19.96 -1.11 -14.14
CA ASN A 274 20.22 0.32 -14.35
C ASN A 274 19.11 0.97 -15.16
N ILE A 275 18.70 2.18 -14.76
CA ILE A 275 17.73 3.00 -15.51
C ILE A 275 18.44 4.09 -16.34
N CYS A 276 17.96 4.31 -17.56
CA CYS A 276 18.38 5.41 -18.43
C CYS A 276 17.16 6.15 -18.98
N GLN A 277 17.18 7.48 -18.86
CA GLN A 277 16.08 8.36 -19.29
C GLN A 277 16.53 9.39 -20.33
N ASP A 278 17.84 9.66 -20.39
CA ASP A 278 18.40 10.59 -21.37
C ASP A 278 18.56 9.91 -22.74
N PRO A 279 17.97 10.46 -23.82
CA PRO A 279 18.03 9.85 -25.14
C PRO A 279 19.45 9.68 -25.73
N ALA A 280 20.37 10.60 -25.42
CA ALA A 280 21.76 10.49 -25.87
C ALA A 280 22.48 9.36 -25.14
N LEU A 281 22.25 9.23 -23.82
CA LEU A 281 22.78 8.13 -23.03
C LEU A 281 22.14 6.78 -23.40
N MET A 282 20.88 6.74 -23.82
CA MET A 282 20.24 5.51 -24.31
C MET A 282 20.98 4.95 -25.53
N SER A 283 21.36 5.81 -26.48
CA SER A 283 22.12 5.41 -27.67
C SER A 283 23.50 4.84 -27.32
N ILE A 284 24.22 5.52 -26.41
CA ILE A 284 25.52 5.05 -25.91
C ILE A 284 25.36 3.71 -25.19
N THR A 285 24.37 3.60 -24.29
CA THR A 285 24.10 2.37 -23.54
C THR A 285 23.74 1.22 -24.48
N ALA A 286 22.82 1.45 -25.41
CA ALA A 286 22.39 0.47 -26.41
C ALA A 286 23.55 -0.07 -27.25
N SER A 287 24.57 0.75 -27.55
CA SER A 287 25.77 0.32 -28.28
C SER A 287 26.63 -0.71 -27.54
N MET A 288 26.40 -0.91 -26.25
CA MET A 288 27.13 -1.85 -25.40
C MET A 288 26.28 -3.07 -24.99
N LEU A 289 24.99 -3.10 -25.34
CA LEU A 289 24.08 -4.20 -24.97
C LEU A 289 24.26 -5.36 -25.95
N GLY A 290 25.07 -6.35 -25.55
CA GLY A 290 25.29 -7.58 -26.31
C GLY A 290 24.58 -8.80 -25.73
N ALA A 291 24.99 -9.99 -26.17
CA ALA A 291 24.43 -11.26 -25.71
C ALA A 291 24.50 -11.43 -24.17
N GLY A 292 23.37 -11.84 -23.58
CA GLY A 292 23.20 -12.00 -22.14
C GLY A 292 22.87 -10.70 -21.38
N GLN A 293 22.66 -9.59 -22.09
CA GLN A 293 22.07 -8.38 -21.54
C GLN A 293 20.58 -8.32 -21.89
N VAL A 294 19.76 -7.86 -20.95
CA VAL A 294 18.33 -7.65 -21.16
C VAL A 294 18.03 -6.16 -21.15
N LEU A 295 17.36 -5.68 -22.20
CA LEU A 295 16.83 -4.33 -22.28
C LEU A 295 15.32 -4.37 -21.99
N VAL A 296 14.92 -3.78 -20.87
CA VAL A 296 13.52 -3.51 -20.55
C VAL A 296 13.17 -2.11 -21.06
N ILE A 297 12.14 -1.99 -21.88
CA ILE A 297 11.63 -0.70 -22.34
C ILE A 297 10.28 -0.47 -21.67
N PHE A 298 10.22 0.57 -20.87
CA PHE A 298 9.01 1.01 -20.19
C PHE A 298 8.36 2.13 -21.01
N ALA A 299 7.22 1.83 -21.63
CA ALA A 299 6.55 2.72 -22.57
C ALA A 299 5.03 2.73 -22.36
N GLY A 300 4.59 3.34 -21.26
CA GLY A 300 3.18 3.66 -21.06
C GLY A 300 2.66 4.70 -22.06
N SER A 301 3.55 5.57 -22.54
CA SER A 301 3.32 6.47 -23.68
C SER A 301 4.05 6.03 -24.95
N ALA A 302 3.67 6.62 -26.09
CA ALA A 302 4.32 6.35 -27.37
C ALA A 302 5.83 6.67 -27.30
N PRO A 303 6.73 5.75 -27.70
CA PRO A 303 8.16 5.96 -27.64
C PRO A 303 8.63 6.96 -28.69
N GLU A 304 9.61 7.79 -28.32
CA GLU A 304 10.25 8.72 -29.26
C GLU A 304 11.23 8.01 -30.20
N ASN A 305 11.56 8.65 -31.33
CA ASN A 305 12.47 8.11 -32.35
C ASN A 305 13.85 7.72 -31.78
N ALA A 306 14.34 8.45 -30.78
CA ALA A 306 15.63 8.15 -30.16
C ALA A 306 15.60 6.82 -29.39
N LEU A 307 14.52 6.56 -28.63
CA LEU A 307 14.33 5.29 -27.93
C LEU A 307 14.17 4.13 -28.93
N ILE A 308 13.37 4.33 -29.98
CA ILE A 308 13.19 3.37 -31.07
C ILE A 308 14.54 3.02 -31.70
N ALA A 309 15.36 4.02 -32.03
CA ALA A 309 16.68 3.83 -32.64
C ALA A 309 17.65 3.09 -31.69
N ALA A 310 17.66 3.45 -30.41
CA ALA A 310 18.48 2.79 -29.39
C ALA A 310 18.09 1.33 -29.22
N ALA A 311 16.80 1.02 -29.18
CA ALA A 311 16.35 -0.36 -29.07
C ALA A 311 16.64 -1.20 -30.33
N HIS A 312 16.50 -0.62 -31.54
CA HIS A 312 16.98 -1.27 -32.76
C HIS A 312 18.49 -1.56 -32.71
N GLN A 313 19.28 -0.66 -32.13
CA GLN A 313 20.72 -0.85 -31.98
C GLN A 313 21.04 -1.98 -30.99
N ALA A 314 20.39 -2.02 -29.84
CA ALA A 314 20.53 -3.11 -28.86
C ALA A 314 20.17 -4.47 -29.49
N ARG A 315 19.08 -4.52 -30.27
CA ARG A 315 18.65 -5.73 -30.98
C ARG A 315 19.72 -6.24 -31.96
N ARG A 316 20.36 -5.34 -32.73
CA ARG A 316 21.43 -5.71 -33.67
C ARG A 316 22.64 -6.33 -32.99
N LEU A 317 22.91 -6.00 -31.72
CA LEU A 317 24.01 -6.52 -30.93
C LEU A 317 23.66 -7.81 -30.18
N GLY A 318 22.41 -8.26 -30.27
CA GLY A 318 21.93 -9.50 -29.66
C GLY A 318 21.43 -9.35 -28.23
N ALA A 319 21.10 -8.13 -27.79
CA ALA A 319 20.39 -7.93 -26.53
C ALA A 319 18.94 -8.43 -26.66
N GLU A 320 18.44 -9.03 -25.58
CA GLU A 320 17.04 -9.46 -25.48
C GLU A 320 16.18 -8.27 -25.03
N ILE A 321 15.01 -8.10 -25.63
CA ILE A 321 14.15 -6.94 -25.36
C ILE A 321 12.84 -7.38 -24.71
N ILE A 322 12.51 -6.78 -23.57
CA ILE A 322 11.22 -6.89 -22.91
C ILE A 322 10.55 -5.52 -22.98
N PHE A 323 9.40 -5.44 -23.64
CA PHE A 323 8.62 -4.22 -23.77
C PHE A 323 7.43 -4.25 -22.80
N ILE A 324 7.37 -3.26 -21.91
CA ILE A 324 6.25 -3.06 -20.98
C ILE A 324 5.54 -1.78 -21.40
N GLY A 325 4.36 -1.88 -21.99
CA GLY A 325 3.74 -0.70 -22.58
C GLY A 325 2.50 -0.97 -23.40
N ARG A 326 1.98 0.09 -24.01
CA ARG A 326 0.88 -0.04 -24.98
C ARG A 326 1.43 -0.58 -26.29
N ASP A 327 0.68 -1.46 -26.94
CA ASP A 327 1.06 -1.97 -28.27
C ASP A 327 1.30 -0.79 -29.23
N SER A 328 2.54 -0.68 -29.69
CA SER A 328 3.04 0.34 -30.60
C SER A 328 3.61 -0.37 -31.83
N GLY A 329 2.78 -1.25 -32.41
CA GLY A 329 3.03 -2.31 -33.39
C GLY A 329 3.83 -2.01 -34.67
N SER A 330 4.55 -0.89 -34.77
CA SER A 330 5.59 -0.68 -35.78
C SER A 330 7.02 -0.92 -35.29
N PHE A 331 7.28 -0.88 -33.98
CA PHE A 331 8.63 -0.98 -33.41
C PHE A 331 8.95 -2.34 -32.76
N ILE A 332 7.92 -3.05 -32.28
CA ILE A 332 8.07 -4.33 -31.59
C ILE A 332 8.35 -5.43 -32.62
N HIS A 333 9.44 -6.16 -32.44
CA HIS A 333 9.80 -7.30 -33.30
C HIS A 333 9.18 -8.59 -32.76
N SER A 334 9.04 -9.62 -33.60
CA SER A 334 8.47 -10.92 -33.21
C SER A 334 9.26 -11.65 -32.13
N ASP A 335 10.54 -11.30 -31.95
CA ASP A 335 11.44 -11.91 -30.97
C ASP A 335 11.45 -11.16 -29.63
N ASP A 336 10.82 -9.99 -29.58
CA ASP A 336 10.71 -9.19 -28.36
C ASP A 336 9.56 -9.72 -27.50
N ILE A 337 9.71 -9.64 -26.18
CA ILE A 337 8.65 -10.03 -25.24
C ILE A 337 7.77 -8.82 -24.97
N LEU A 338 6.48 -8.90 -25.33
CA LEU A 338 5.49 -7.84 -25.10
C LEU A 338 4.65 -8.12 -23.86
N LEU A 339 4.70 -7.19 -22.90
CA LEU A 339 3.84 -7.15 -21.72
C LEU A 339 2.88 -5.95 -21.88
N PRO A 340 1.67 -6.16 -22.40
CA PRO A 340 0.74 -5.08 -22.74
C PRO A 340 0.22 -4.37 -21.49
N LEU A 341 0.08 -3.03 -21.61
CA LEU A 341 -0.57 -2.18 -20.63
C LEU A 341 -1.87 -1.61 -21.18
N THR A 342 -3.00 -1.94 -20.56
CA THR A 342 -4.31 -1.31 -20.86
C THR A 342 -4.49 -0.06 -19.99
N GLU A 343 -4.08 -0.14 -18.72
CA GLU A 343 -4.05 0.99 -17.77
C GLU A 343 -2.60 1.22 -17.35
N VAL A 344 -2.08 2.42 -17.60
CA VAL A 344 -0.64 2.66 -17.49
C VAL A 344 -0.15 2.64 -16.05
N ARG A 345 -0.90 3.14 -15.07
CA ARG A 345 -0.35 3.29 -13.70
C ARG A 345 -0.38 2.01 -12.90
N TYR A 346 -1.57 1.47 -12.69
CA TYR A 346 -1.80 0.25 -11.91
C TYR A 346 -1.47 -0.99 -12.71
N GLY A 347 -1.66 -0.97 -14.04
CA GLY A 347 -1.23 -2.07 -14.90
C GLY A 347 0.29 -2.24 -14.89
N SER A 348 1.05 -1.13 -14.82
CA SER A 348 2.50 -1.16 -14.62
C SER A 348 2.89 -1.83 -13.32
N LEU A 349 2.22 -1.47 -12.22
CA LEU A 349 2.47 -2.07 -10.90
C LEU A 349 2.18 -3.57 -10.93
N LEU A 350 1.05 -3.98 -11.49
CA LEU A 350 0.70 -5.40 -11.66
C LEU A 350 1.78 -6.17 -12.42
N VAL A 351 2.27 -5.64 -13.55
CA VAL A 351 3.32 -6.30 -14.33
C VAL A 351 4.64 -6.39 -13.54
N ILE A 352 5.03 -5.32 -12.84
CA ILE A 352 6.23 -5.32 -12.00
C ILE A 352 6.13 -6.37 -10.91
N ASP A 353 5.00 -6.44 -10.21
CA ASP A 353 4.76 -7.42 -9.15
C ASP A 353 4.84 -8.86 -9.70
N LEU A 354 4.16 -9.14 -10.81
CA LEU A 354 4.20 -10.46 -11.46
C LEU A 354 5.62 -10.88 -11.89
N LEU A 355 6.41 -9.94 -12.43
CA LEU A 355 7.80 -10.21 -12.80
C LEU A 355 8.66 -10.49 -11.56
N CYS A 356 8.54 -9.67 -10.52
CA CYS A 356 9.35 -9.81 -9.31
C CYS A 356 8.97 -11.07 -8.50
N GLU A 357 7.69 -11.40 -8.40
CA GLU A 357 7.22 -12.63 -7.75
C GLU A 357 7.69 -13.88 -8.49
N GLY A 358 7.64 -13.87 -9.83
CA GLY A 358 8.20 -14.96 -10.63
C GLY A 358 9.72 -15.08 -10.51
N ILE A 359 10.41 -13.97 -10.18
CA ILE A 359 11.84 -14.00 -9.89
C ILE A 359 12.13 -14.71 -8.56
N ASP A 360 11.28 -14.49 -7.55
CA ASP A 360 11.42 -15.09 -6.22
C ASP A 360 11.01 -16.57 -6.15
N SER A 361 10.10 -17.02 -7.03
CA SER A 361 9.65 -18.43 -7.12
C SER A 361 10.68 -19.37 -7.76
#